data_AF-A0A164XE71-F1
#
_entry.id   AF-A0A164XE71-F1
#
_cell.length_a   1.000
_cell.length_b   1.000
_cell.length_c   1.000
_cell.angle_alpha   90.00
_cell.angle_beta   90.00
_cell.angle_gamma   90.00
#
_symmetry.space_group_name_H-M   'P 1'
#
loop_
_entity.id
_entity.type
_entity.pdbx_description
1 polymer ?
#
loop_
_entity_poly.entity_id
_entity_poly.type
_entity_poly.pdbx_seq_one_letter_code
_entity_poly.pdbx_strand_id
1 'polypeptide(L)'
;MPASSVISRLEEVAKATQFSVKKSESRVRLQGMECGRKGKLAVAAEMFAVTSAFMVVEVRKDGGDTLEYDQFWSKKLRPALGDIIWNGEKSIAIESLE
;
A
#
# COMPACT_ATOMS: atom_id res chain seq x y z
N MET A 1 10.40 -9.27 5.89
CA MET A 1 10.86 -8.14 5.04
C MET A 1 10.74 -6.84 5.84
N PRO A 2 11.72 -5.92 5.78
CA PRO A 2 11.65 -4.65 6.49
C PRO A 2 10.58 -3.70 5.92
N ALA A 3 9.99 -2.84 6.77
CA ALA A 3 9.05 -1.80 6.34
C ALA A 3 9.69 -0.86 5.30
N SER A 4 11.00 -0.60 5.41
CA SER A 4 11.74 0.24 4.46
C SER A 4 11.66 -0.27 3.02
N SER A 5 11.62 -1.59 2.79
CA SER A 5 11.47 -2.16 1.44
C SER A 5 10.11 -1.83 0.82
N VAL A 6 9.03 -1.90 1.61
CA VAL A 6 7.67 -1.52 1.17
C VAL A 6 7.62 -0.02 0.90
N ILE A 7 8.17 0.78 1.83
CA ILE A 7 8.23 2.24 1.70
C ILE A 7 8.94 2.63 0.40
N SER A 8 10.10 2.04 0.10
CA SER A 8 10.84 2.34 -1.13
C SER A 8 10.03 2.04 -2.39
N ARG A 9 9.27 0.94 -2.45
CA ARG A 9 8.38 0.68 -3.59
C ARG A 9 7.23 1.68 -3.68
N LEU A 10 6.62 2.06 -2.56
CA LEU A 10 5.58 3.09 -2.55
C LEU A 10 6.12 4.45 -3.04
N GLU A 11 7.37 4.78 -2.73
CA GLU A 11 8.05 5.98 -3.24
C GLU A 11 8.28 5.94 -4.75
N GLU A 12 8.66 4.79 -5.30
CA GLU A 12 8.80 4.62 -6.75
C GLU A 12 7.48 4.78 -7.47
N VAL A 13 6.39 4.21 -6.94
CA VAL A 13 5.04 4.42 -7.47
C VAL A 13 4.70 5.90 -7.44
N ALA A 14 4.93 6.55 -6.30
CA ALA A 14 4.63 7.97 -6.15
C ALA A 14 5.38 8.83 -7.17
N LYS A 15 6.67 8.54 -7.40
CA LYS A 15 7.47 9.22 -8.42
C LYS A 15 6.90 9.01 -9.82
N ALA A 16 6.54 7.77 -10.17
CA ALA A 16 6.00 7.43 -11.48
C ALA A 16 4.62 8.04 -11.76
N THR A 17 3.83 8.29 -10.71
CA THR A 17 2.48 8.89 -10.82
C THR A 17 2.42 10.35 -10.41
N GLN A 18 3.57 10.98 -10.11
CA GLN A 18 3.66 12.37 -9.63
C GLN A 18 2.86 12.63 -8.34
N PHE A 19 2.78 11.63 -7.47
CA PHE A 19 2.21 11.81 -6.13
C PHE A 19 3.30 12.32 -5.17
N SER A 20 2.90 13.15 -4.23
CA SER A 20 3.72 13.51 -3.09
C SER A 20 3.70 12.40 -2.03
N VAL A 21 4.78 12.27 -1.27
CA VAL A 21 4.94 11.26 -0.22
C VAL A 21 5.14 11.94 1.13
N LYS A 22 4.38 11.51 2.14
CA LYS A 22 4.71 11.72 3.56
C LYS A 22 4.92 10.36 4.21
N LYS A 23 6.02 10.15 4.92
CA LYS A 23 6.37 8.85 5.50
C LYS A 23 6.90 8.94 6.92
N SER A 24 6.73 7.85 7.65
CA SER A 24 7.40 7.50 8.91
C SER A 24 7.94 6.07 8.80
N GLU A 25 8.46 5.52 9.89
CA GLU A 25 9.05 4.17 9.92
C GLU A 25 8.06 3.05 9.51
N SER A 26 6.76 3.25 9.75
CA SER A 26 5.71 2.24 9.54
C SER A 26 4.49 2.75 8.78
N ARG A 27 4.51 4.01 8.30
CA ARG A 27 3.38 4.59 7.57
C ARG A 27 3.83 5.40 6.36
N VAL A 28 3.06 5.30 5.29
CA VAL A 28 3.21 6.14 4.10
C VAL A 28 1.85 6.74 3.74
N ARG A 29 1.86 8.00 3.32
CA ARG A 29 0.73 8.68 2.72
C ARG A 29 1.14 9.23 1.36
N LEU A 30 0.45 8.77 0.33
CA LEU A 30 0.58 9.25 -1.04
C LEU A 30 -0.55 10.26 -1.31
N GLN A 31 -0.24 11.39 -1.93
CA GLN A 31 -1.26 12.36 -2.34
C GLN A 31 -0.99 12.87 -3.75
N GLY A 32 -1.99 12.70 -4.63
CA GLY A 32 -1.95 13.19 -6.00
C GLY A 32 -1.96 14.71 -6.08
N MET A 33 -1.44 15.24 -7.18
CA MET A 33 -1.42 16.69 -7.40
C MET A 33 -2.75 17.23 -7.91
N GLU A 34 -3.43 16.46 -8.75
CA GLU A 34 -4.69 16.84 -9.40
C GLU A 34 -5.88 16.80 -8.44
N CYS A 35 -6.78 17.77 -8.58
CA CYS A 35 -8.00 17.86 -7.80
C CYS A 35 -9.14 17.18 -8.56
N GLY A 36 -9.50 15.95 -8.16
CA GLY A 36 -10.62 15.22 -8.70
C GLY A 36 -11.97 15.72 -8.16
N ARG A 37 -13.04 14.99 -8.49
CA ARG A 37 -14.42 15.38 -8.12
C ARG A 37 -14.61 15.55 -6.61
N LYS A 38 -13.90 14.75 -5.79
CA LYS A 38 -13.98 14.77 -4.33
C LYS A 38 -12.67 15.27 -3.68
N GLY A 39 -11.96 16.15 -4.39
CA GLY A 39 -10.65 16.64 -3.98
C GLY A 39 -9.51 15.75 -4.47
N LYS A 40 -8.30 16.04 -3.99
CA LYS A 40 -7.10 15.28 -4.37
C LYS A 40 -7.16 13.85 -3.83
N LEU A 41 -6.89 12.86 -4.68
CA LEU A 41 -6.74 11.48 -4.26
C LEU A 41 -5.60 11.38 -3.22
N ALA A 42 -5.90 10.75 -2.08
CA ALA A 42 -4.91 10.42 -1.08
C ALA A 42 -5.06 8.95 -0.67
N VAL A 43 -3.93 8.28 -0.49
CA VAL A 43 -3.84 6.86 -0.12
C VAL A 43 -2.91 6.73 1.07
N ALA A 44 -3.34 6.00 2.09
CA ALA A 44 -2.51 5.64 3.23
C ALA A 44 -2.13 4.17 3.16
N ALA A 45 -0.88 3.87 3.52
CA ALA A 45 -0.38 2.53 3.73
C ALA A 45 0.23 2.45 5.14
N GLU A 46 -0.23 1.49 5.94
CA GLU A 46 0.29 1.21 7.28
C GLU A 46 0.84 -0.22 7.33
N MET A 47 2.01 -0.36 7.95
CA MET A 47 2.77 -1.60 8.00
C MET A 47 2.82 -2.13 9.42
N PHE A 48 2.38 -3.38 9.60
CA PHE A 48 2.31 -4.05 10.89
C PHE A 48 3.11 -5.34 10.85
N ALA A 49 4.14 -5.46 11.69
CA ALA A 49 4.85 -6.72 11.87
C ALA A 49 3.96 -7.67 12.70
N VAL A 50 3.58 -8.80 12.10
CA VAL A 50 2.81 -9.85 12.80
C VAL A 50 3.77 -10.87 13.41
N THR A 51 4.87 -11.15 12.71
CA THR A 51 6.00 -11.96 13.19
C THR A 51 7.31 -11.39 12.64
N SER A 52 8.46 -11.97 13.00
CA SER A 52 9.76 -11.62 12.40
C SER A 52 9.83 -11.87 10.89
N ALA A 53 9.01 -12.80 10.38
CA ALA A 53 8.95 -13.17 8.96
C ALA A 53 7.81 -12.47 8.20
N PHE A 54 6.69 -12.20 8.88
CA PHE A 54 5.44 -11.73 8.26
C PHE A 54 5.10 -10.30 8.63
N MET A 55 4.80 -9.51 7.61
CA MET A 55 4.31 -8.14 7.73
C MET A 55 2.99 -8.01 6.97
N VAL A 56 2.02 -7.36 7.58
CA VAL A 56 0.76 -6.96 6.95
C VAL A 56 0.91 -5.51 6.50
N VAL A 57 0.46 -5.23 5.28
CA VAL A 57 0.40 -3.88 4.74
C VAL A 57 -1.07 -3.56 4.49
N GLU A 58 -1.64 -2.71 5.33
CA GLU A 58 -2.98 -2.19 5.15
C GLU A 58 -2.93 -0.98 4.22
N VAL A 59 -3.68 -1.01 3.12
CA VAL A 59 -3.78 0.11 2.19
C VAL A 59 -5.22 0.59 2.14
N ARG A 60 -5.42 1.90 2.34
CA ARG A 60 -6.75 2.52 2.38
C ARG A 60 -6.80 3.84 1.64
N LYS A 61 -7.99 4.18 1.15
CA LYS A 61 -8.30 5.53 0.65
C LYS A 61 -8.34 6.49 1.82
N ASP A 62 -7.50 7.52 1.77
CA ASP A 62 -7.37 8.57 2.79
C ASP A 62 -8.02 9.90 2.36
N GLY A 63 -8.35 10.05 1.07
CA GLY A 63 -9.03 11.23 0.53
C GLY A 63 -9.36 11.07 -0.97
N GLY A 64 -10.18 11.96 -1.51
CA GLY A 64 -10.55 11.95 -2.93
C GLY A 64 -11.67 10.95 -3.30
N ASP A 65 -11.81 10.69 -4.59
CA ASP A 65 -12.89 9.87 -5.13
C ASP A 65 -12.59 8.37 -5.07
N THR A 66 -13.62 7.54 -4.81
CA THR A 66 -13.45 6.09 -4.71
C THR A 66 -13.13 5.46 -6.06
N LEU A 67 -13.72 5.94 -7.16
CA LEU A 67 -13.43 5.40 -8.48
C LEU A 67 -11.99 5.72 -8.90
N GLU A 68 -11.51 6.92 -8.58
CA GLU A 68 -10.10 7.31 -8.77
C GLU A 68 -9.17 6.41 -7.94
N TYR A 69 -9.54 6.12 -6.68
CA TYR A 69 -8.80 5.18 -5.84
C TYR A 69 -8.75 3.78 -6.45
N ASP A 70 -9.87 3.21 -6.88
CA ASP A 70 -9.92 1.85 -7.43
C ASP A 70 -9.08 1.73 -8.71
N GLN A 71 -9.10 2.76 -9.55
CA GLN A 71 -8.26 2.83 -10.75
C GLN A 71 -6.78 2.93 -10.40
N PHE A 72 -6.41 3.78 -9.44
CA PHE A 72 -5.03 3.90 -8.98
C PHE A 72 -4.54 2.60 -8.34
N TRP A 73 -5.35 1.98 -7.48
CA TRP A 73 -5.07 0.69 -6.85
C TRP A 73 -4.82 -0.39 -7.89
N SER A 74 -5.77 -0.61 -8.79
CA SER A 74 -5.71 -1.71 -9.77
C SER A 74 -4.61 -1.53 -10.81
N LYS A 75 -4.36 -0.30 -11.28
CA LYS A 75 -3.45 -0.05 -12.42
C LYS A 75 -2.04 0.36 -12.02
N LYS A 76 -1.83 0.88 -10.81
CA LYS A 76 -0.55 1.45 -10.38
C LYS A 76 -0.03 0.80 -9.11
N LEU A 77 -0.82 0.83 -8.03
CA LEU A 77 -0.32 0.44 -6.70
C LEU A 77 -0.20 -1.07 -6.54
N ARG A 78 -1.27 -1.82 -6.82
CA ARG A 78 -1.29 -3.29 -6.68
C ARG A 78 -0.25 -3.99 -7.55
N PRO A 79 -0.05 -3.62 -8.84
CA PRO A 79 1.01 -4.21 -9.66
C PRO A 79 2.42 -3.97 -9.09
N ALA A 80 2.70 -2.76 -8.61
CA ALA A 80 4.01 -2.43 -8.04
C ALA A 80 4.29 -3.13 -6.70
N LEU A 81 3.25 -3.52 -5.99
CA LEU A 81 3.33 -4.31 -4.77
C LEU A 81 3.23 -5.82 -5.04
N GLY A 82 3.01 -6.26 -6.28
CA GLY A 82 2.84 -7.67 -6.64
C GLY A 82 4.05 -8.53 -6.32
N ASP A 83 5.26 -7.95 -6.36
CA ASP A 83 6.49 -8.65 -5.99
C ASP A 83 6.67 -8.78 -4.46
N ILE A 84 5.83 -8.09 -3.68
CA ILE A 84 5.93 -7.97 -2.22
C ILE A 84 4.77 -8.68 -1.51
N ILE A 85 3.56 -8.57 -2.06
CA ILE A 85 2.33 -9.08 -1.46
C ILE A 85 2.13 -10.51 -1.90
N TRP A 86 2.23 -11.44 -0.95
CA TRP A 86 1.75 -12.80 -1.13
C TRP A 86 0.21 -12.77 -1.25
N ASN A 87 -0.31 -12.95 -2.47
CA ASN A 87 -1.72 -13.29 -2.66
C ASN A 87 -1.88 -14.73 -2.13
N GLY A 88 -2.60 -14.88 -1.02
CA GLY A 88 -2.81 -16.18 -0.38
C GLY A 88 -3.52 -17.19 -1.28
N GLU A 89 -2.75 -17.91 -2.09
CA GLU A 89 -3.10 -19.23 -2.61
C GLU A 89 -2.13 -20.24 -2.02
N LYS A 90 -2.32 -20.51 -0.73
CA LYS A 90 -2.33 -21.84 -0.12
C LYS A 90 -2.60 -21.66 1.37
N SER A 91 -3.61 -22.38 1.82
CA SER A 91 -4.05 -22.50 3.21
C SER A 91 -2.84 -22.55 4.15
N ILE A 92 -2.74 -21.55 5.03
CA ILE A 92 -2.02 -21.75 6.29
C ILE A 92 -2.89 -22.72 7.09
N ALA A 93 -2.56 -24.00 7.01
CA ALA A 93 -3.07 -24.96 7.98
C ALA A 93 -2.63 -24.45 9.34
N ILE A 94 -3.60 -24.05 10.15
CA ILE A 94 -3.38 -23.84 11.58
C ILE A 94 -3.24 -25.25 12.12
N GLU A 95 -2.03 -25.79 12.13
CA GLU A 95 -1.76 -27.00 12.89
C GLU A 95 -1.92 -26.60 14.35
N SER A 96 -3.02 -27.09 14.93
CA SER A 96 -3.33 -26.98 16.34
C SER A 96 -2.11 -27.45 17.14
N LEU A 97 -1.57 -26.58 17.98
CA LEU A 97 -0.73 -27.03 19.09
C LEU A 97 -1.68 -27.57 20.16
N GLU A 98 -1.49 -28.85 20.48
CA GLU A 98 -2.17 -29.59 21.55
C GLU A 98 -2.12 -28.87 22.91
#